data_AF-A0A180FQG5-F1
#
_entry.id   AF-A0A180FQG5-F1
#
_cell.length_a   1.000
_cell.length_b   1.000
_cell.length_c   1.000
_cell.angle_alpha   90.00
_cell.angle_beta   90.00
_cell.angle_gamma   90.00
#
_symmetry.space_group_name_H-M   'P 1'
#
loop_
_entity.id
_entity.type
_entity.pdbx_description
1 polymer ?
#
loop_
_entity_poly.entity_id
_entity_poly.type
_entity_poly.pdbx_seq_one_letter_code
_entity_poly.pdbx_strand_id
1 'polypeptide(L)' 'MLEKEPSCYFTGVEGPRVRGRCLHLLSDILLTAICTCLTGGTDYQDMHLFCKGYGSQLKGLLQLPNGISSTDTFS' A
#
# COMPACT_ATOMS: atom_id res chain seq x y z
N MET A 1 -9.06 10.61 21.41
CA MET A 1 -9.58 10.56 20.03
C MET A 1 -8.99 9.29 19.43
N LEU A 2 -9.80 8.25 19.23
CA LEU A 2 -9.29 6.95 18.77
C LEU A 2 -8.89 7.14 17.30
N GLU A 3 -7.59 7.22 17.02
CA GLU A 3 -7.10 7.31 15.65
C GLU A 3 -7.58 6.07 14.91
N LYS A 4 -8.39 6.28 13.87
CA LYS A 4 -8.91 5.16 13.08
C LYS A 4 -7.76 4.53 12.28
N GLU A 5 -7.76 3.21 12.21
CA GLU A 5 -6.92 2.45 11.29
C GLU A 5 -7.01 3.02 9.86
N PRO A 6 -5.89 3.35 9.18
CA PRO A 6 -5.91 4.01 7.87
C PRO A 6 -6.68 3.24 6.79
N SER A 7 -6.74 1.91 6.93
CA SER A 7 -7.52 1.04 6.06
C SER A 7 -9.01 1.43 5.99
N CYS A 8 -9.56 2.05 7.04
CA CYS A 8 -10.97 2.44 7.08
C CYS A 8 -11.34 3.51 6.04
N TYR A 9 -10.38 4.35 5.64
CA TYR A 9 -10.59 5.40 4.64
C TYR A 9 -10.83 4.82 3.24
N PHE A 10 -10.44 3.56 3.00
CA PHE A 10 -10.58 2.88 1.70
C PHE A 10 -11.75 1.90 1.64
N THR A 11 -12.60 1.83 2.66
CA THR A 11 -13.69 0.84 2.76
C THR A 11 -14.71 0.88 1.62
N GLY A 12 -14.87 2.02 0.95
CA GLY A 12 -15.75 2.17 -0.22
C GLY A 12 -15.05 2.08 -1.58
N VAL A 13 -13.73 1.79 -1.61
CA VAL A 13 -12.97 1.73 -2.86
C VAL A 13 -13.02 0.30 -3.40
N GLU A 14 -13.74 0.11 -4.50
CA GLU A 14 -13.70 -1.16 -5.23
C GLU A 14 -12.38 -1.29 -5.98
N GLY A 15 -11.72 -2.45 -5.84
CA GLY A 15 -10.49 -2.75 -6.55
C GLY A 15 -10.79 -3.39 -7.91
N PRO A 16 -10.17 -2.93 -9.02
CA PRO A 16 -10.32 -3.56 -10.35
C PRO A 16 -9.60 -4.92 -10.46
N ARG A 17 -8.85 -5.30 -9.42
CA ARG A 17 -8.05 -6.52 -9.37
C ARG A 17 -8.94 -7.76 -9.26
N VAL A 18 -8.49 -8.86 -9.85
CA VAL A 18 -9.22 -10.15 -9.84
C VAL A 18 -9.29 -10.71 -8.42
N ARG A 19 -10.52 -10.97 -7.93
CA ARG A 19 -10.75 -11.63 -6.64
C ARG A 19 -10.03 -12.99 -6.61
N GLY A 20 -9.39 -13.30 -5.49
CA GLY A 20 -8.63 -14.55 -5.31
C GLY A 20 -7.22 -14.55 -5.92
N ARG A 21 -6.82 -13.49 -6.64
CA ARG A 21 -5.43 -13.27 -7.10
C ARG A 21 -4.75 -12.08 -6.40
N CYS A 22 -5.32 -11.62 -5.29
CA CYS A 22 -4.82 -10.46 -4.54
C CYS A 22 -4.07 -10.93 -3.29
N LEU A 23 -2.75 -10.90 -3.32
CA LEU A 23 -1.92 -11.19 -2.14
C LEU A 23 -1.83 -9.98 -1.19
N HIS A 24 -1.90 -8.77 -1.72
CA HIS A 24 -1.76 -7.55 -0.91
C HIS A 24 -3.10 -6.83 -0.75
N LEU A 25 -3.31 -6.25 0.43
CA LEU A 25 -4.49 -5.46 0.74
C LEU A 25 -4.57 -4.25 -0.18
N LEU A 26 -5.79 -3.90 -0.63
CA LEU A 26 -5.98 -2.71 -1.47
C LEU A 26 -5.55 -1.45 -0.72
N SER A 27 -5.88 -1.36 0.57
CA SER A 27 -5.50 -0.25 1.43
C SER A 27 -3.98 -0.05 1.50
N ASP A 28 -3.21 -1.13 1.63
CA ASP A 28 -1.75 -1.04 1.70
C ASP A 28 -1.16 -0.53 0.38
N ILE A 29 -1.69 -1.01 -0.75
CA ILE A 29 -1.28 -0.56 -2.08
C ILE A 29 -1.58 0.92 -2.27
N LEU A 30 -2.81 1.36 -1.97
CA LEU A 30 -3.23 2.74 -2.14
C LEU A 30 -2.46 3.69 -1.20
N LEU A 31 -2.26 3.29 0.06
CA LEU A 31 -1.50 4.09 1.01
C LEU A 31 -0.03 4.19 0.60
N THR A 32 0.56 3.11 0.10
CA THR A 32 1.91 3.13 -0.49
C THR A 32 1.98 4.14 -1.64
N ALA A 33 1.03 4.10 -2.57
CA ALA A 33 1.01 5.02 -3.72
C ALA A 33 0.96 6.50 -3.27
N ILE A 34 0.10 6.79 -2.29
CA ILE A 34 -0.02 8.14 -1.73
C ILE A 34 1.29 8.57 -1.06
N CYS A 35 1.85 7.74 -0.18
CA CYS A 35 3.10 8.05 0.50
C CYS A 35 4.26 8.25 -0.47
N THR A 36 4.40 7.36 -1.46
CA THR A 36 5.41 7.47 -2.51
C THR A 36 5.27 8.79 -3.28
N CYS A 37 4.05 9.13 -3.70
CA CYS A 37 3.76 10.38 -4.40
C CYS A 37 4.11 11.62 -3.55
N LEU A 38 3.78 11.61 -2.25
CA LEU A 38 4.13 12.69 -1.33
C LEU A 38 5.65 12.85 -1.15
N THR A 39 6.42 11.77 -1.29
CA THR A 39 7.89 11.79 -1.26
C THR A 39 8.54 12.05 -2.62
N GLY A 40 7.75 12.33 -3.66
CA GLY A 40 8.24 12.66 -5.00
C GLY A 40 8.49 11.45 -5.91
N GLY A 41 8.11 10.24 -5.50
CA GLY A 41 8.12 9.07 -6.38
C GLY A 41 6.98 9.14 -7.42
N THR A 42 7.24 8.63 -8.61
CA THR A 42 6.37 8.81 -9.78
C THR A 42 5.96 7.51 -10.46
N ASP A 43 6.60 6.39 -10.11
CA ASP A 43 6.32 5.09 -10.73
C ASP A 43 6.19 3.96 -9.70
N TYR A 44 5.94 2.74 -10.21
CA TYR A 44 5.78 1.55 -9.38
C TYR A 44 7.10 1.04 -8.78
N GLN A 45 8.23 1.46 -9.32
CA GLN A 45 9.56 1.11 -8.83
C GLN A 45 9.85 1.94 -7.59
N ASP A 46 9.50 3.22 -7.62
CA ASP A 46 9.53 4.11 -6.46
C ASP A 46 8.61 3.58 -5.35
N MET A 47 7.44 3.04 -5.69
CA MET A 47 6.53 2.42 -4.70
C MET A 47 7.16 1.18 -4.05
N HIS A 48 7.80 0.33 -4.83
CA HIS A 48 8.53 -0.82 -4.30
C HIS A 48 9.70 -0.40 -3.41
N LEU A 49 10.50 0.57 -3.86
CA LEU A 49 11.64 1.11 -3.11
C LEU A 49 11.19 1.78 -1.81
N PHE A 50 10.07 2.51 -1.83
CA PHE A 50 9.48 3.12 -0.66
C PHE A 50 9.11 2.07 0.39
N CYS A 51 8.39 1.02 0.00
CA CYS A 51 8.06 -0.08 0.91
C CYS A 51 9.30 -0.81 1.44
N LYS A 52 10.36 -0.94 0.62
CA LYS A 52 11.62 -1.55 1.04
C LYS A 52 12.38 -0.71 2.05
N GLY A 53 12.36 0.62 1.90
CA GLY A 53 13.03 1.55 2.80
C GLY A 53 12.27 1.81 4.10
N TYR A 54 10.96 2.02 4.00
CA TYR A 54 10.13 2.55 5.09
C TYR A 54 9.04 1.60 5.60
N GLY A 55 8.82 0.44 4.94
CA GLY A 55 7.72 -0.46 5.29
C GLY A 55 7.78 -0.99 6.73
N SER A 56 8.98 -1.15 7.30
CA SER A 56 9.15 -1.54 8.71
C SER A 56 8.82 -0.39 9.69
N GLN A 57 9.06 0.86 9.27
CA GLN A 57 8.81 2.07 10.06
C GLN A 57 7.32 2.46 10.03
N LEU A 58 6.60 2.04 8.98
CA LEU A 58 5.17 2.27 8.80
C LEU A 58 4.30 1.13 9.36
N LYS A 59 4.87 0.26 10.22
CA LYS A 59 4.09 -0.78 10.91
C LYS A 59 2.92 -0.14 11.68
N GLY A 60 1.70 -0.59 11.38
CA GLY A 60 0.46 -0.04 11.91
C GLY A 60 -0.25 0.90 10.93
N LEU A 61 0.49 1.56 10.02
CA LEU A 61 -0.11 2.25 8.88
C LEU A 61 -0.28 1.31 7.68
N LEU A 62 0.76 0.52 7.40
CA LEU A 62 0.76 -0.56 6.42
C LEU A 62 0.77 -1.91 7.15
N GLN A 63 -0.10 -2.83 6.75
CA GLN A 63 -0.15 -4.17 7.35
C GLN A 63 0.85 -5.13 6.70
N LEU A 64 0.99 -5.06 5.38
CA LEU A 64 1.89 -5.88 4.56
C LEU A 64 1.82 -7.38 4.93
N PRO A 65 0.62 -8.01 4.93
CA PRO A 65 0.43 -9.38 5.44
C PRO A 65 1.27 -10.42 4.69
N ASN A 66 1.64 -10.13 3.44
CA ASN A 66 2.48 -10.98 2.59
C ASN A 66 3.84 -10.33 2.26
N GLY A 67 4.31 -9.43 3.11
CA GLY A 67 5.56 -8.70 2.93
C GLY A 67 5.45 -7.54 1.92
N ILE A 68 6.61 -7.10 1.43
CA ILE A 68 6.72 -5.97 0.49
C ILE A 68 6.16 -6.38 -0.87
N SER A 69 5.22 -5.59 -1.38
CA SER A 69 4.69 -5.75 -2.73
C SER A 69 5.79 -5.55 -3.78
N SER A 70 5.79 -6.40 -4.81
CA SER A 70 6.62 -6.22 -6.00
C SER A 70 6.06 -5.12 -6.90
N THR A 71 6.84 -4.67 -7.86
CA THR A 71 6.36 -3.76 -8.92
C THR A 71 5.15 -4.32 -9.65
N ASP A 72 5.12 -5.62 -9.97
CA ASP A 72 4.01 -6.26 -10.69
C ASP A 72 2.69 -6.23 -9.91
N THR A 73 2.77 -6.04 -8.58
CA THR A 73 1.59 -5.89 -7.74
C THR A 73 0.90 -4.53 -7.95
N PHE A 74 1.68 -3.51 -8.35
CA PHE A 74 1.20 -2.15 -8.53
C PHE A 74 0.77 -1.85 -9.97
N SER A 75 1.31 -2.58 -10.95
CA SER A 75 1.01 -2.45 -12.39
C SER A 75 -0.33 -3.07 -12.82
#